data_AF-A0A7C3M1X8-F1
#
_entry.id   AF-A0A7C3M1X8-F1
#
_cell.length_a   1.000
_cell.length_b   1.000
_cell.length_c   1.000
_cell.angle_alpha   90.00
_cell.angle_beta   90.00
_cell.angle_gamma   90.00
#
_symmetry.space_group_name_H-M   'P 1'
#
loop_
_entity.id
_entity.type
_entity.pdbx_description
1 polymer ?
#
loop_
_entity_poly.entity_id
_entity_poly.type
_entity_poly.pdbx_seq_one_letter_code
_entity_poly.pdbx_strand_id
1 'polypeptide(L)'
;MGSKIININSENLTAEIMTLFYIYGQGRTPTSEEMLDDKWIGRDKSEVTLNITNYDKYMKEGAGRFSSASRITLIQNFFNSNNGEKGEYSLTEALNTFGGKSTQVLQHLYYSNTTSTMDWVERTHIYNTQAYNLDKNIKFIIEEDGTKKIQGLSLLAGNEDFDFH
;
A
#
# COMPACT_ATOMS: atom_id res chain seq x y z
N MET A 1 -11.16 -21.60 8.06
CA MET A 1 -12.08 -20.48 7.76
C MET A 1 -11.73 -19.96 6.39
N GLY A 2 -12.71 -19.75 5.50
CA GLY A 2 -12.44 -19.22 4.16
C GLY A 2 -12.36 -17.70 4.21
N SER A 3 -11.31 -17.10 3.66
CA SER A 3 -11.21 -15.66 3.45
C SER A 3 -12.09 -15.26 2.25
N LYS A 4 -12.84 -14.16 2.40
CA LYS A 4 -13.68 -13.59 1.34
C LYS A 4 -12.92 -12.46 0.66
N ILE A 5 -12.54 -12.67 -0.61
CA ILE A 5 -11.89 -11.62 -1.41
C ILE A 5 -12.95 -10.76 -2.10
N ILE A 6 -12.82 -9.45 -1.96
CA ILE A 6 -13.72 -8.46 -2.57
C ILE A 6 -12.89 -7.52 -3.43
N ASN A 7 -13.19 -7.50 -4.71
CA ASN A 7 -12.58 -6.59 -5.66
C ASN A 7 -13.32 -5.25 -5.64
N ILE A 8 -12.59 -4.16 -5.41
CA ILE A 8 -13.15 -2.81 -5.29
C ILE A 8 -12.24 -1.77 -5.95
N ASN A 9 -12.84 -0.79 -6.63
CA ASN A 9 -12.09 0.39 -7.08
C ASN A 9 -11.79 1.28 -5.88
N SER A 10 -10.58 1.84 -5.82
CA SER A 10 -10.16 2.75 -4.75
C SER A 10 -11.07 3.96 -4.55
N GLU A 11 -11.75 4.41 -5.60
CA GLU A 11 -12.72 5.52 -5.54
C GLU A 11 -14.02 5.19 -4.80
N ASN A 12 -14.35 3.90 -4.70
CA ASN A 12 -15.51 3.41 -3.96
C ASN A 12 -15.16 3.07 -2.51
N LEU A 13 -13.88 3.19 -2.13
CA LEU A 13 -13.42 2.95 -0.78
C LEU A 13 -13.63 4.21 0.04
N THR A 14 -14.77 4.29 0.73
CA THR A 14 -15.13 5.39 1.64
C THR A 14 -15.09 4.91 3.09
N ALA A 15 -15.06 5.86 4.03
CA ALA A 15 -15.15 5.55 5.45
C ALA A 15 -16.43 4.77 5.80
N GLU A 16 -17.54 5.10 5.13
CA GLU A 16 -18.81 4.37 5.28
C GLU A 16 -18.69 2.92 4.81
N ILE A 17 -18.15 2.68 3.61
CA ILE A 17 -17.98 1.32 3.08
C ILE A 17 -17.04 0.49 3.98
N MET A 18 -15.94 1.08 4.46
CA MET A 18 -15.05 0.40 5.40
C MET A 18 -15.75 0.06 6.71
N THR A 19 -16.56 0.99 7.24
CA THR A 19 -17.37 0.76 8.44
C THR A 19 -18.39 -0.35 8.22
N LEU A 20 -19.04 -0.41 7.06
CA LEU A 20 -19.99 -1.47 6.72
C LEU A 20 -19.31 -2.83 6.61
N PHE A 21 -18.11 -2.91 6.02
CA PHE A 21 -17.31 -4.14 6.03
C PHE A 21 -16.88 -4.56 7.44
N TYR A 22 -16.51 -3.61 8.29
CA TYR A 22 -16.16 -3.90 9.69
C TYR A 22 -17.33 -4.40 10.52
N ILE A 23 -18.50 -3.79 10.36
CA ILE A 23 -19.69 -4.14 11.15
C ILE A 23 -20.34 -5.41 10.59
N TYR A 24 -20.49 -5.50 9.27
CA TYR A 24 -21.33 -6.49 8.59
C TYR A 24 -20.58 -7.43 7.63
N GLY A 25 -19.28 -7.30 7.42
CA GLY A 25 -18.55 -8.11 6.43
C GLY A 25 -19.02 -7.91 4.98
N GLN A 26 -19.79 -6.84 4.72
CA GLN A 26 -20.33 -6.50 3.40
C GLN A 26 -20.49 -4.98 3.26
N GLY A 27 -20.44 -4.47 2.02
CA GLY A 27 -20.55 -3.04 1.72
C GLY A 27 -21.97 -2.46 1.78
N ARG A 28 -22.88 -3.07 2.55
CA ARG A 28 -24.24 -2.57 2.78
C ARG A 28 -24.79 -3.02 4.12
N THR A 29 -25.70 -2.24 4.68
CA THR A 29 -26.48 -2.68 5.83
C THR A 29 -27.36 -3.88 5.43
N PRO A 30 -27.39 -4.96 6.22
CA PRO A 30 -28.37 -6.03 6.04
C PRO A 30 -29.79 -5.49 6.20
N THR A 31 -30.74 -6.05 5.46
CA THR A 31 -32.17 -5.79 5.64
C THR A 31 -32.66 -6.37 6.97
N SER A 32 -33.80 -5.89 7.47
CA SER A 32 -34.38 -6.38 8.73
C SER A 32 -34.63 -7.89 8.68
N GLU A 33 -35.06 -8.43 7.54
CA GLU A 33 -35.24 -9.87 7.32
C GLU A 33 -33.90 -10.62 7.34
N GLU A 34 -32.85 -10.07 6.73
CA GLU A 34 -31.53 -10.68 6.74
C GLU A 34 -30.95 -10.72 8.15
N MET A 35 -31.19 -9.69 8.96
CA MET A 35 -30.71 -9.62 10.35
C MET A 35 -31.32 -10.68 11.28
N LEU A 36 -32.39 -11.37 10.85
CA LEU A 36 -32.97 -12.50 11.58
C LEU A 36 -32.15 -13.79 11.42
N ASP A 37 -31.19 -13.84 10.50
CA ASP A 37 -30.27 -14.97 10.31
C ASP A 37 -29.22 -15.00 11.43
N ASP A 38 -29.02 -16.16 12.03
CA ASP A 38 -28.09 -16.40 13.14
C ASP A 38 -26.66 -15.95 12.83
N LYS A 39 -26.25 -15.89 11.54
CA LYS A 39 -24.94 -15.36 11.12
C LYS A 39 -24.68 -13.90 11.52
N TRP A 40 -25.74 -13.15 11.83
CA TRP A 40 -25.64 -11.78 12.35
C TRP A 40 -25.74 -11.71 13.88
N ILE A 41 -26.32 -12.75 14.49
CA ILE A 41 -26.48 -12.89 15.94
C ILE A 41 -25.20 -13.45 16.58
N GLY A 42 -24.35 -14.11 15.79
CA GLY A 42 -22.94 -14.37 16.10
C GLY A 42 -22.05 -13.87 14.98
N ARG A 43 -21.28 -12.80 15.20
CA ARG A 43 -20.39 -12.16 14.22
C ARG A 43 -19.58 -13.22 13.47
N ASP A 44 -19.89 -13.47 12.20
CA ASP A 44 -19.03 -14.25 11.33
C ASP A 44 -17.65 -13.57 11.28
N LYS A 45 -16.62 -14.28 11.72
CA LYS A 45 -15.24 -13.80 11.79
C LYS A 45 -14.46 -14.14 10.52
N SER A 46 -15.14 -14.41 9.41
CA SER A 46 -14.47 -14.61 8.13
C SER A 46 -13.68 -13.35 7.76
N GLU A 47 -12.39 -13.52 7.52
CA GLU A 47 -11.51 -12.43 7.08
C GLU A 47 -11.99 -11.92 5.72
N VAL A 48 -12.18 -10.60 5.62
CA VAL A 48 -12.50 -9.93 4.36
C VAL A 48 -11.23 -9.28 3.82
N THR A 49 -10.79 -9.75 2.65
CA THR A 49 -9.67 -9.15 1.94
C THR A 49 -10.18 -8.23 0.85
N LEU A 50 -9.86 -6.94 0.94
CA LEU A 50 -10.17 -5.97 -0.11
C LEU A 50 -9.02 -5.91 -1.13
N ASN A 51 -9.33 -6.18 -2.39
CA ASN A 51 -8.38 -6.09 -3.49
C ASN A 51 -8.68 -4.85 -4.34
N ILE A 52 -7.73 -3.92 -4.40
CA ILE A 52 -7.87 -2.68 -5.18
C ILE A 52 -7.62 -2.98 -6.66
N THR A 53 -8.65 -2.84 -7.49
CA THR A 53 -8.59 -3.23 -8.91
C THR A 53 -7.99 -2.18 -9.85
N ASN A 54 -8.03 -0.89 -9.47
CA ASN A 54 -7.57 0.23 -10.28
C ASN A 54 -6.27 0.84 -9.73
N TYR A 55 -5.23 0.00 -9.65
CA TYR A 55 -3.94 0.34 -9.02
C TYR A 55 -3.30 1.64 -9.55
N ASP A 56 -3.27 1.83 -10.87
CA ASP A 56 -2.69 3.02 -11.48
C ASP A 56 -3.36 4.32 -11.01
N LYS A 57 -4.70 4.31 -10.89
CA LYS A 57 -5.46 5.45 -10.41
C LYS A 57 -5.22 5.66 -8.91
N TYR A 58 -5.17 4.58 -8.13
CA TYR A 58 -4.82 4.65 -6.71
C TYR A 58 -3.45 5.31 -6.47
N MET A 59 -2.44 4.97 -7.28
CA MET A 59 -1.10 5.56 -7.16
C MET A 59 -1.01 6.99 -7.69
N LYS A 60 -1.79 7.36 -8.71
CA LYS A 60 -1.76 8.71 -9.31
C LYS A 60 -2.63 9.73 -8.57
N GLU A 61 -3.83 9.32 -8.20
CA GLU A 61 -4.89 10.22 -7.69
C GLU A 61 -5.30 9.87 -6.25
N GLY A 62 -5.22 8.58 -5.89
CA GLY A 62 -5.60 8.08 -4.57
C GLY A 62 -4.52 8.28 -3.49
N ALA A 63 -4.61 7.49 -2.42
CA ALA A 63 -3.70 7.56 -1.28
C ALA A 63 -2.23 7.26 -1.65
N GLY A 64 -2.01 6.45 -2.70
CA GLY A 64 -0.69 6.07 -3.20
C GLY A 64 0.18 7.23 -3.68
N ARG A 65 -0.43 8.37 -4.03
CA ARG A 65 0.27 9.55 -4.58
C ARG A 65 1.32 10.17 -3.66
N PHE A 66 1.25 9.88 -2.36
CA PHE A 66 2.20 10.38 -1.36
C PHE A 66 3.41 9.46 -1.15
N SER A 67 3.40 8.26 -1.74
CA SER A 67 4.56 7.37 -1.74
C SER A 67 5.68 7.99 -2.57
N SER A 68 6.92 7.80 -2.14
CA SER A 68 8.08 8.30 -2.89
C SER A 68 9.25 7.34 -2.76
N ALA A 69 9.76 6.89 -3.90
CA ALA A 69 10.92 6.02 -3.97
C ALA A 69 12.16 6.62 -3.29
N SER A 70 12.29 7.95 -3.28
CA SER A 70 13.40 8.65 -2.60
C SER A 70 13.40 8.48 -1.08
N ARG A 71 12.29 8.03 -0.48
CA ARG A 71 12.17 7.75 0.96
C ARG A 71 12.50 6.29 1.31
N ILE A 72 12.76 5.46 0.31
CA ILE A 72 13.17 4.07 0.49
C ILE A 72 14.67 4.05 0.78
N THR A 73 15.06 3.46 1.90
CA THR A 73 16.45 3.53 2.38
C THR A 73 17.43 2.79 1.49
N LEU A 74 17.00 1.72 0.80
CA LEU A 74 17.83 1.09 -0.23
C LEU A 74 18.18 2.06 -1.37
N ILE A 75 17.21 2.86 -1.84
CA ILE A 75 17.45 3.84 -2.92
C ILE A 75 18.40 4.94 -2.43
N GLN A 76 18.18 5.46 -1.22
CA GLN A 76 19.07 6.45 -0.61
C GLN A 76 20.50 5.92 -0.50
N ASN A 77 20.67 4.70 -0.01
CA ASN A 77 21.97 4.07 0.15
C ASN A 77 22.64 3.80 -1.20
N PHE A 78 21.90 3.34 -2.21
CA PHE A 78 22.43 3.12 -3.54
C PHE A 78 23.08 4.39 -4.11
N PHE A 79 22.40 5.53 -4.04
CA PHE A 79 22.95 6.79 -4.57
C PHE A 79 24.06 7.39 -3.70
N ASN A 80 24.02 7.19 -2.38
CA ASN A 80 24.98 7.81 -1.45
C ASN A 80 26.21 6.95 -1.14
N SER A 81 26.19 5.65 -1.43
CA SER A 81 27.28 4.71 -1.12
C SER A 81 28.43 4.80 -2.12
N ASN A 82 29.64 4.43 -1.71
CA ASN A 82 30.76 4.18 -2.64
C ASN A 82 31.01 2.67 -2.87
N ASN A 83 30.15 1.82 -2.29
CA ASN A 83 30.21 0.37 -2.49
C ASN A 83 29.66 0.00 -3.88
N GLY A 84 29.93 -1.24 -4.29
CA GLY A 84 29.48 -1.80 -5.56
C GLY A 84 30.53 -1.62 -6.65
N GLU A 85 30.67 -2.66 -7.47
CA GLU A 85 31.40 -2.63 -8.72
C GLU A 85 30.47 -2.16 -9.85
N LYS A 86 31.07 -1.90 -11.01
CA LYS A 86 30.33 -1.55 -12.21
C LYS A 86 29.46 -2.72 -12.65
N GLY A 87 28.25 -2.44 -13.11
CA GLY A 87 27.31 -3.45 -13.57
C GLY A 87 25.89 -3.24 -13.08
N GLU A 88 25.08 -4.28 -13.28
CA GLU A 88 23.66 -4.31 -12.89
C GLU A 88 23.46 -5.17 -11.64
N TYR A 89 22.62 -4.69 -10.74
CA TYR A 89 22.20 -5.37 -9.52
C TYR A 89 20.68 -5.56 -9.55
N SER A 90 20.22 -6.78 -9.32
CA SER A 90 18.83 -7.07 -8.94
C SER A 90 18.50 -6.48 -7.57
N LEU A 91 17.21 -6.47 -7.20
CA LEU A 91 16.78 -6.01 -5.87
C LEU A 91 17.52 -6.71 -4.72
N THR A 92 17.66 -8.04 -4.79
CA THR A 92 18.32 -8.83 -3.74
C THR A 92 19.80 -8.52 -3.65
N GLU A 93 20.49 -8.41 -4.78
CA GLU A 93 21.91 -8.06 -4.81
C GLU A 93 22.13 -6.64 -4.27
N ALA A 94 21.29 -5.69 -4.68
CA ALA A 94 21.34 -4.32 -4.20
C ALA A 94 21.14 -4.24 -2.67
N LEU A 95 20.20 -4.99 -2.11
CA LEU A 95 20.01 -5.09 -0.65
C LEU A 95 21.27 -5.60 0.05
N ASN A 96 21.94 -6.61 -0.51
CA ASN A 96 23.15 -7.16 0.06
C ASN A 96 24.35 -6.21 -0.06
N THR A 97 24.47 -5.49 -1.18
CA THR A 97 25.61 -4.60 -1.47
C THR A 97 25.49 -3.23 -0.80
N PHE A 98 24.30 -2.63 -0.83
CA PHE A 98 24.08 -1.25 -0.37
C PHE A 98 23.33 -1.17 0.97
N GLY A 99 22.70 -2.27 1.40
CA GLY A 99 21.91 -2.31 2.63
C GLY A 99 20.63 -1.49 2.57
N GLY A 100 19.94 -1.38 3.72
CA GLY A 100 18.68 -0.66 3.84
C GLY A 100 17.46 -1.56 3.68
N LYS A 101 16.32 -0.95 3.39
CA LYS A 101 15.02 -1.60 3.21
C LYS A 101 14.48 -1.25 1.83
N SER A 102 13.81 -2.21 1.19
CA SER A 102 13.08 -2.03 -0.08
C SER A 102 11.65 -1.53 0.12
N THR A 103 11.25 -1.28 1.37
CA THR A 103 9.91 -0.85 1.75
C THR A 103 9.96 0.50 2.43
N GLN A 104 9.00 1.37 2.09
CA GLN A 104 8.66 2.55 2.86
C GLN A 104 7.33 2.31 3.56
N VAL A 105 7.22 2.74 4.82
CA VAL A 105 5.93 2.85 5.52
C VAL A 105 5.54 4.32 5.58
N LEU A 106 4.34 4.64 5.12
CA LEU A 106 3.80 5.99 5.05
C LEU A 106 2.69 6.16 6.08
N GLN A 107 2.77 7.18 6.94
CA GLN A 107 1.66 7.56 7.81
C GLN A 107 0.87 8.70 7.14
N HIS A 108 -0.36 8.41 6.73
CA HIS A 108 -1.23 9.34 6.00
C HIS A 108 -1.67 10.54 6.84
N LEU A 109 -1.67 10.41 8.18
CA LEU A 109 -1.94 11.49 9.13
C LEU A 109 -1.05 12.73 8.87
N TYR A 110 0.20 12.53 8.45
CA TYR A 110 1.16 13.62 8.21
C TYR A 110 0.94 14.40 6.90
N TYR A 111 -0.08 14.05 6.11
CA TYR A 111 -0.37 14.67 4.82
C TYR A 111 -1.72 15.41 4.84
N SER A 112 -1.90 16.28 5.84
CA SER A 112 -3.13 17.06 6.07
C SER A 112 -3.22 18.38 5.30
N ASN A 113 -2.08 18.87 4.80
CA ASN A 113 -1.96 20.17 4.12
C ASN A 113 -2.44 20.16 2.66
N THR A 114 -3.21 19.16 2.25
CA THR A 114 -3.78 19.07 0.90
C THR A 114 -5.02 19.95 0.78
N THR A 115 -5.42 20.26 -0.46
CA THR A 115 -6.52 21.18 -0.77
C THR A 115 -7.92 20.72 -0.31
N SER A 116 -8.06 19.47 0.14
CA SER A 116 -9.33 18.89 0.61
C SER A 116 -9.14 18.23 1.98
N THR A 117 -9.71 18.86 3.01
CA THR A 117 -9.77 18.30 4.37
C THR A 117 -10.50 16.95 4.39
N MET A 118 -11.49 16.75 3.51
CA MET A 118 -12.27 15.50 3.46
C MET A 118 -11.44 14.32 2.94
N ASP A 119 -10.67 14.52 1.85
CA ASP A 119 -9.76 13.48 1.33
C ASP A 119 -8.70 13.08 2.37
N TRP A 120 -8.21 14.03 3.17
CA TRP A 120 -7.31 13.72 4.28
C TRP A 120 -7.99 12.88 5.35
N VAL A 121 -9.18 13.28 5.83
CA VAL A 121 -9.94 12.52 6.85
C VAL A 121 -10.23 11.10 6.38
N GLU A 122 -10.74 10.94 5.15
CA GLU A 122 -11.07 9.62 4.60
C GLU A 122 -9.83 8.74 4.45
N ARG A 123 -8.75 9.27 3.87
CA ARG A 123 -7.51 8.49 3.70
C ARG A 123 -6.88 8.12 5.03
N THR A 124 -6.88 9.02 6.02
CA THR A 124 -6.35 8.71 7.36
C THR A 124 -7.21 7.66 8.06
N HIS A 125 -8.54 7.72 7.92
CA HIS A 125 -9.45 6.72 8.49
C HIS A 125 -9.25 5.35 7.84
N ILE A 126 -9.21 5.31 6.51
CA ILE A 126 -9.10 4.09 5.75
C ILE A 126 -7.68 3.53 5.88
N TYR A 127 -6.69 4.26 5.40
CA TYR A 127 -5.34 3.73 5.17
C TYR A 127 -4.35 4.03 6.27
N ASN A 128 -4.65 4.89 7.26
CA ASN A 128 -3.78 5.38 8.35
C ASN A 128 -2.25 5.23 8.14
N THR A 129 -1.74 4.00 8.24
CA THR A 129 -0.39 3.61 7.82
C THR A 129 -0.43 2.68 6.60
N GLN A 130 0.36 2.97 5.55
CA GLN A 130 0.45 2.15 4.34
C GLN A 130 1.90 1.83 3.97
N ALA A 131 2.20 0.56 3.73
CA ALA A 131 3.48 0.12 3.18
C ALA A 131 3.52 0.24 1.65
N TYR A 132 4.68 0.59 1.10
CA TYR A 132 4.99 0.60 -0.33
C TYR A 132 6.33 -0.09 -0.57
N ASN A 133 6.36 -1.07 -1.46
CA ASN A 133 7.51 -1.91 -1.76
C ASN A 133 8.07 -1.60 -3.16
N LEU A 134 9.38 -1.73 -3.33
CA LEU A 134 9.96 -1.77 -4.67
C LEU A 134 9.51 -3.02 -5.42
N ASP A 135 9.20 -2.87 -6.70
CA ASP A 135 9.00 -4.00 -7.60
C ASP A 135 10.28 -4.85 -7.70
N LYS A 136 10.15 -6.18 -7.65
CA LYS A 136 11.27 -7.13 -7.75
C LYS A 136 12.05 -7.01 -9.06
N ASN A 137 11.43 -6.47 -10.11
CA ASN A 137 12.02 -6.32 -11.45
C ASN A 137 12.87 -5.04 -11.59
N ILE A 138 12.97 -4.24 -10.52
CA ILE A 138 13.86 -3.07 -10.48
C ILE A 138 15.31 -3.48 -10.68
N LYS A 139 16.06 -2.63 -11.40
CA LYS A 139 17.50 -2.78 -11.60
C LYS A 139 18.23 -1.55 -11.09
N PHE A 140 19.31 -1.78 -10.34
CA PHE A 140 20.25 -0.74 -9.91
C PHE A 140 21.51 -0.87 -10.75
N ILE A 141 21.94 0.21 -11.40
CA ILE A 141 22.99 0.16 -12.42
C ILE A 141 24.07 1.17 -12.07
N ILE A 142 25.31 0.69 -11.97
CA ILE A 142 26.52 1.51 -11.87
C ILE A 142 27.22 1.44 -13.23
N GLU A 143 27.23 2.56 -13.94
CA GLU A 143 27.83 2.70 -15.26
C GLU A 143 29.36 2.66 -15.21
N GLU A 144 29.99 2.53 -16.38
CA GLU A 144 31.45 2.51 -16.51
C GLU A 144 32.15 3.76 -15.99
N ASP A 145 31.48 4.91 -16.00
CA ASP A 145 31.98 6.18 -15.49
C ASP A 145 31.68 6.38 -13.99
N GLY A 146 31.04 5.41 -13.34
CA GLY A 146 30.61 5.48 -11.94
C GLY A 146 29.25 6.17 -11.73
N THR A 147 28.60 6.65 -12.79
CA THR A 147 27.25 7.21 -12.72
C THR A 147 26.26 6.12 -12.30
N LYS A 148 25.31 6.49 -11.45
CA LYS A 148 24.29 5.58 -10.92
C LYS A 148 22.93 5.88 -11.52
N LYS A 149 22.21 4.84 -11.92
CA LYS A 149 20.82 4.95 -12.38
C LYS A 149 19.99 3.76 -11.91
N ILE A 150 18.68 3.95 -11.92
CA ILE A 150 17.69 2.92 -11.63
C ILE A 150 16.83 2.73 -12.86
N GLN A 151 16.59 1.48 -13.24
CA GLN A 151 15.68 1.11 -14.34
C GLN A 151 14.52 0.27 -13.80
N GLY A 152 13.33 0.47 -14.37
CA GLY A 152 12.13 -0.26 -13.94
C GLY A 152 11.64 0.12 -12.56
N LEU A 153 11.86 1.38 -12.13
CA LEU A 153 11.37 1.86 -10.85
C LEU A 153 9.85 1.85 -10.82
N SER A 154 9.29 0.98 -9.98
CA SER A 154 7.87 0.93 -9.67
C SER A 154 7.70 0.68 -8.17
N LEU A 155 6.66 1.29 -7.61
CA LEU A 155 6.23 1.05 -6.24
C LEU A 155 4.97 0.21 -6.29
N LEU A 156 4.88 -0.76 -5.39
CA LEU A 156 3.74 -1.63 -5.18
C LEU A 156 3.17 -1.35 -3.79
N ALA A 157 1.86 -1.16 -3.66
CA ALA A 157 1.25 -1.06 -2.33
C ALA A 157 1.42 -2.40 -1.60
N GLY A 158 1.75 -2.34 -0.32
CA GLY A 158 1.81 -3.51 0.56
C GLY A 158 0.42 -4.03 0.91
N ASN A 159 0.40 -5.23 1.49
CA ASN A 159 -0.80 -5.75 2.13
C ASN A 159 -0.99 -4.99 3.44
N GLU A 160 -2.15 -4.36 3.60
CA GLU A 160 -2.58 -3.83 4.89
C GLU A 160 -3.52 -4.84 5.55
N ASP A 161 -3.36 -4.98 6.85
CA ASP A 161 -4.35 -5.61 7.68
C ASP A 161 -5.21 -4.50 8.28
N PHE A 162 -6.47 -4.39 7.85
CA PHE A 162 -7.44 -3.50 8.47
C PHE A 162 -7.97 -4.14 9.75
N ASP A 163 -7.07 -4.59 10.61
CA ASP A 163 -7.41 -5.15 11.89
C ASP A 163 -7.56 -3.97 12.85
N PHE A 164 -8.82 -3.56 13.05
CA PHE A 164 -9.17 -2.61 14.12
C PHE A 164 -9.07 -3.37 15.45
N HIS A 165 -7.84 -3.54 15.96
CA HIS A 165 -7.58 -4.11 17.29
C HIS A 165 -8.31 -3.33 18.39
#